data_AF-A0A9D4K944-F1
#
_entry.id   AF-A0A9D4K944-F1
#
_cell.length_a   1.000
_cell.length_b   1.000
_cell.length_c   1.000
_cell.angle_alpha   90.00
_cell.angle_beta   90.00
_cell.angle_gamma   90.00
#
_symmetry.space_group_name_H-M   'P 1'
#
loop_
_entity.id
_entity.type
_entity.pdbx_description
1 polymer ?
#
loop_
_entity_poly.entity_id
_entity_poly.type
_entity_poly.pdbx_seq_one_letter_code
_entity_poly.pdbx_strand_id
1 'polypeptide(L)'
;MLYALKVLPYSQADLKALEAFQLKTLKQVQHLADRTSNVAALSLFGILPIRAQLHKNTLNLYYSIIQTPETVEYKVAERRLAMKLPTYHSFFSSIRRLLHTYYLPTAYQLSESPPGKKVWKAKLNSAVDQHTIATWHEEIQKNLP
;
A
#
# COMPACT_ATOMS: atom_id res chain seq x y z
N MET A 1 15.56 -14.45 -21.78
CA MET A 1 15.27 -14.75 -20.36
C MET A 1 13.99 -14.05 -19.94
N LEU A 2 12.95 -14.82 -19.62
CA LEU A 2 11.69 -14.30 -19.06
C LEU A 2 11.90 -13.95 -17.58
N TYR A 3 12.30 -12.70 -17.30
CA TYR A 3 12.26 -12.16 -15.94
C TYR A 3 10.79 -11.92 -15.57
N ALA A 4 10.09 -12.99 -15.21
CA ALA A 4 8.79 -12.87 -14.58
C ALA A 4 9.01 -12.45 -13.13
N LEU A 5 8.97 -11.14 -12.86
CA LEU A 5 8.70 -10.59 -11.53
C LEU A 5 7.33 -11.09 -11.07
N LYS A 6 7.28 -12.35 -10.64
CA LYS A 6 6.09 -13.01 -10.10
C LYS A 6 6.13 -12.79 -8.60
N VAL A 7 5.82 -11.56 -8.20
CA VAL A 7 5.48 -11.28 -6.81
C VAL A 7 4.19 -12.05 -6.54
N LEU A 8 4.24 -13.04 -5.65
CA LEU A 8 3.05 -13.72 -5.16
C LEU A 8 2.24 -12.67 -4.39
N PRO A 9 1.04 -12.30 -4.85
CA PRO A 9 0.20 -11.40 -4.08
C PRO A 9 -0.15 -12.08 -2.76
N TYR A 10 0.00 -11.37 -1.65
CA TYR A 10 -0.48 -11.87 -0.36
C TYR A 10 -1.96 -12.22 -0.46
N SER A 11 -2.34 -13.40 0.05
CA SER A 11 -3.75 -13.73 0.13
C SER A 11 -4.44 -12.80 1.14
N GLN A 12 -5.73 -12.56 0.97
CA GLN A 12 -6.51 -11.78 1.94
C GLN A 12 -6.51 -12.44 3.32
N ALA A 13 -6.40 -13.78 3.37
CA ALA A 13 -6.30 -14.53 4.62
C ALA A 13 -4.97 -14.23 5.35
N ASP A 14 -3.85 -14.23 4.63
CA ASP A 14 -2.53 -13.94 5.20
C ASP A 14 -2.47 -12.50 5.73
N LEU A 15 -3.00 -11.54 4.97
CA LEU A 15 -3.06 -10.15 5.41
C LEU A 15 -3.88 -9.99 6.69
N LYS A 16 -5.03 -10.66 6.79
CA LYS A 16 -5.86 -10.63 8.01
C LYS A 16 -5.13 -11.27 9.20
N ALA A 17 -4.44 -12.38 8.98
CA ALA A 17 -3.66 -13.05 10.04
C ALA A 17 -2.53 -12.16 10.56
N LEU A 18 -1.82 -11.47 9.65
CA LEU A 18 -0.78 -10.51 10.00
C LEU A 18 -1.34 -9.28 10.73
N GLU A 19 -2.47 -8.74 10.28
CA GLU A 19 -3.15 -7.63 10.95
C GLU A 19 -3.58 -8.03 12.38
N ALA A 20 -4.16 -9.23 12.55
CA ALA A 20 -4.54 -9.74 13.86
C ALA A 20 -3.32 -9.93 14.78
N PHE A 21 -2.22 -10.46 14.26
CA PHE A 21 -0.98 -10.62 15.00
C PHE A 21 -0.39 -9.26 15.43
N GLN A 22 -0.35 -8.28 14.52
CA GLN A 22 0.08 -6.91 14.82
C GLN A 22 -0.77 -6.33 15.97
N LEU A 23 -2.09 -6.35 15.84
CA LEU A 23 -3.01 -5.79 16.82
C LEU A 23 -2.89 -6.44 18.19
N LYS A 24 -2.79 -7.77 18.24
CA LYS A 24 -2.61 -8.51 19.49
C LYS A 24 -1.31 -8.10 20.18
N THR A 25 -0.21 -8.04 19.43
CA THR A 25 1.09 -7.63 19.95
C THR A 25 1.04 -6.21 20.50
N LEU A 26 0.44 -5.27 19.76
CA LEU A 26 0.34 -3.88 20.19
C LEU A 26 -0.48 -3.70 21.46
N LYS A 27 -1.59 -4.42 21.58
CA LYS A 27 -2.42 -4.40 22.80
C LYS A 27 -1.64 -4.95 23.99
N GLN A 28 -0.92 -6.06 23.81
CA GLN A 28 -0.08 -6.65 24.85
C GLN A 28 1.02 -5.71 25.32
N VAL A 29 1.74 -5.05 24.39
CA VAL A 29 2.81 -4.09 24.73
C VAL A 29 2.27 -2.88 25.48
N GLN A 30 1.04 -2.44 25.18
CA GLN A 30 0.39 -1.31 25.85
C GLN A 30 -0.39 -1.70 27.11
N HIS A 31 -0.39 -2.98 27.49
CA HIS A 31 -1.24 -3.51 28.56
C HIS A 31 -2.73 -3.18 28.39
N LEU A 32 -3.20 -3.09 27.14
CA LEU A 32 -4.61 -2.85 26.81
C LEU A 32 -5.42 -4.14 26.91
N ALA A 33 -6.66 -4.04 27.39
CA ALA A 33 -7.59 -5.17 27.36
C ALA A 33 -7.86 -5.60 25.91
N ASP A 34 -8.13 -6.89 25.69
CA ASP A 34 -8.41 -7.44 24.36
C ASP A 34 -9.62 -6.75 23.68
N ARG A 35 -10.60 -6.32 24.50
CA ARG A 35 -11.79 -5.56 24.07
C ARG A 35 -11.51 -4.12 23.62
N THR A 36 -10.30 -3.62 23.81
CA THR A 36 -9.93 -2.27 23.37
C THR A 36 -10.06 -2.16 21.86
N SER A 37 -10.57 -1.02 21.37
CA SER A 37 -10.70 -0.78 19.92
C SER A 37 -9.35 -0.91 19.22
N ASN A 38 -9.34 -1.58 18.05
CA ASN A 38 -8.14 -1.73 17.23
C ASN A 38 -7.60 -0.37 16.76
N VAL A 39 -8.50 0.57 16.44
CA VAL A 39 -8.14 1.93 16.04
C VAL A 39 -7.42 2.65 17.18
N ALA A 40 -7.89 2.48 18.42
CA ALA A 40 -7.23 3.07 19.59
C ALA A 40 -5.82 2.49 19.79
N ALA A 41 -5.68 1.16 19.70
CA ALA A 41 -4.39 0.48 19.86
C ALA A 41 -3.35 0.92 18.81
N LEU A 42 -3.78 1.18 17.58
CA LEU A 42 -2.92 1.69 16.49
C LEU A 42 -2.59 3.18 16.67
N SER A 43 -3.59 3.99 17.03
CA SER A 43 -3.46 5.45 17.17
C SER A 43 -2.53 5.84 18.31
N LEU A 44 -2.57 5.12 19.43
CA LEU A 44 -1.69 5.38 20.59
C LEU A 44 -0.20 5.25 20.26
N PHE A 45 0.16 4.35 19.34
CA PHE A 45 1.53 4.20 18.85
C PHE A 45 1.85 5.08 17.64
N GLY A 46 0.87 5.76 17.05
CA GLY A 46 1.05 6.52 15.81
C GLY A 46 1.42 5.64 14.61
N ILE A 47 0.91 4.40 14.57
CA ILE A 47 1.23 3.42 13.52
C ILE A 47 0.01 3.08 12.67
N LEU A 48 0.28 2.64 11.45
CA LEU A 48 -0.74 2.21 10.49
C LEU A 48 -0.96 0.69 10.55
N PRO A 49 -2.13 0.21 10.06
CA PRO A 49 -2.32 -1.21 9.82
C PRO A 49 -1.26 -1.73 8.84
N ILE A 50 -0.82 -2.98 9.01
CA ILE A 50 0.24 -3.58 8.20
C ILE A 50 -0.06 -3.49 6.69
N ARG A 51 -1.33 -3.58 6.29
CA ARG A 51 -1.75 -3.46 4.90
C ARG A 51 -1.44 -2.09 4.30
N ALA A 52 -1.72 -1.02 5.03
CA ALA A 52 -1.37 0.34 4.60
C ALA A 52 0.15 0.49 4.46
N GLN A 53 0.93 -0.11 5.37
CA GLN A 53 2.39 -0.12 5.29
C GLN A 53 2.90 -0.90 4.06
N LEU A 54 2.30 -2.06 3.77
CA LEU A 54 2.62 -2.86 2.57
C LEU A 54 2.30 -2.08 1.30
N HIS A 55 1.18 -1.35 1.25
CA HIS A 55 0.83 -0.52 0.12
C HIS A 55 1.86 0.61 -0.10
N LYS A 56 2.26 1.31 0.97
CA LYS A 56 3.34 2.32 0.90
C LYS A 56 4.64 1.71 0.36
N ASN A 57 5.05 0.55 0.87
CA ASN A 57 6.27 -0.14 0.44
C ASN A 57 6.19 -0.56 -1.03
N THR A 58 5.05 -1.11 -1.46
CA THR A 58 4.81 -1.54 -2.84
C THR A 58 4.89 -0.36 -3.81
N LEU A 59 4.24 0.76 -3.46
CA LEU A 59 4.26 1.98 -4.28
C LEU A 59 5.63 2.65 -4.31
N ASN A 60 6.37 2.65 -3.18
CA ASN A 60 7.75 3.13 -3.14
C ASN A 60 8.71 2.27 -3.97
N LEU A 61 8.52 0.95 -3.98
CA LEU A 61 9.29 0.04 -4.82
C LEU A 61 9.07 0.37 -6.30
N TYR A 62 7.81 0.51 -6.72
CA TYR A 62 7.49 0.92 -8.08
C TYR A 62 8.09 2.29 -8.44
N TYR A 63 7.97 3.27 -7.54
CA TYR A 63 8.58 4.58 -7.72
C TYR A 63 10.11 4.50 -7.89
N SER A 64 10.77 3.62 -7.14
CA SER A 64 12.21 3.38 -7.30
C SER A 64 12.55 2.80 -8.68
N ILE A 65 11.72 1.91 -9.21
CA ILE A 65 11.93 1.30 -10.54
C ILE A 65 11.83 2.37 -11.65
N ILE A 66 10.81 3.22 -11.60
CA ILE A 66 10.57 4.24 -12.64
C ILE A 66 11.58 5.40 -12.63
N GLN A 67 12.30 5.59 -11.53
CA GLN A 67 13.34 6.62 -11.40
C GLN A 67 14.65 6.24 -12.09
N THR A 68 14.81 4.98 -12.49
CA THR A 68 16.06 4.45 -13.07
C THR A 68 15.81 3.85 -14.46
N PRO A 69 15.68 4.68 -15.52
CA PRO A 69 15.26 4.24 -16.84
C PRO A 69 16.20 3.23 -17.51
N GLU A 70 17.47 3.23 -17.12
CA GLU A 70 18.50 2.33 -17.67
C GLU A 70 18.34 0.87 -17.22
N THR A 71 17.55 0.62 -16.18
CA THR A 71 17.43 -0.70 -15.56
C THR A 71 16.55 -1.65 -16.36
N VAL A 72 16.80 -2.96 -16.21
CA VAL A 72 15.94 -4.00 -16.82
C VAL A 72 14.54 -3.93 -16.22
N GLU A 73 14.45 -3.62 -14.93
CA GLU A 73 13.22 -3.45 -14.18
C GLU A 73 12.34 -2.35 -14.78
N TYR A 74 12.93 -1.22 -15.19
CA TYR A 74 12.22 -0.14 -15.87
C TYR A 74 11.63 -0.61 -17.20
N LYS A 75 12.45 -1.24 -18.06
CA LYS A 75 12.01 -1.76 -19.37
C LYS A 75 10.90 -2.80 -19.22
N VAL A 76 10.99 -3.64 -18.17
CA VAL A 76 9.92 -4.59 -17.83
C VAL A 76 8.67 -3.84 -17.37
N ALA A 77 8.80 -2.82 -16.52
CA ALA A 77 7.67 -2.03 -16.04
C ALA A 77 6.93 -1.32 -17.18
N GLU A 78 7.66 -0.60 -18.03
CA GLU A 78 7.13 0.09 -19.20
C GLU A 78 6.36 -0.87 -20.11
N ARG A 79 6.99 -1.98 -20.50
CA ARG A 79 6.35 -2.99 -21.34
C ARG A 79 5.11 -3.61 -20.69
N ARG A 80 5.18 -3.93 -19.39
CA ARG A 80 4.06 -4.55 -18.67
C ARG A 80 2.90 -3.58 -18.44
N LEU A 81 3.17 -2.29 -18.30
CA LEU A 81 2.15 -1.26 -18.29
C LEU A 81 1.49 -1.16 -19.67
N ALA A 82 2.27 -1.08 -20.75
CA ALA A 82 1.72 -1.01 -22.11
C ALA A 82 0.87 -2.24 -22.51
N MET A 83 1.27 -3.44 -22.10
CA MET A 83 0.68 -4.68 -22.62
C MET A 83 -0.49 -5.27 -21.81
N LYS A 84 -0.69 -4.91 -20.53
CA LYS A 84 -1.65 -5.63 -19.67
C LYS A 84 -2.96 -4.88 -19.47
N LEU A 85 -4.06 -5.60 -19.70
CA LEU A 85 -5.39 -5.25 -19.21
C LEU A 85 -5.43 -5.30 -17.66
N PRO A 86 -6.24 -4.44 -16.99
CA PRO A 86 -6.34 -4.36 -15.52
C PRO A 86 -6.73 -5.67 -14.82
N THR A 87 -7.23 -6.66 -15.54
CA THR A 87 -7.81 -7.91 -15.04
C THR A 87 -6.80 -8.99 -14.63
N TYR A 88 -5.51 -8.86 -14.99
CA TYR A 88 -4.52 -9.87 -14.62
C TYR A 88 -3.99 -9.68 -13.20
N HIS A 89 -3.90 -10.76 -12.40
CA HIS A 89 -3.23 -10.78 -11.09
C HIS A 89 -1.71 -10.61 -11.24
N SER A 90 -1.25 -9.37 -11.42
CA SER A 90 0.17 -9.05 -11.56
C SER A 90 0.57 -7.88 -10.68
N PHE A 91 1.86 -7.80 -10.33
CA PHE A 91 2.42 -6.70 -9.55
C PHE A 91 1.99 -5.33 -10.09
N PHE A 92 2.12 -5.10 -11.40
CA PHE A 92 1.73 -3.82 -12.03
C PHE A 92 0.22 -3.55 -12.01
N SER A 93 -0.61 -4.60 -12.04
CA SER A 93 -2.06 -4.45 -11.85
C SER A 93 -2.39 -4.07 -10.41
N SER A 94 -1.64 -4.58 -9.43
CA SER A 94 -1.74 -4.12 -8.04
C SER A 94 -1.30 -2.67 -7.90
N ILE A 95 -0.21 -2.24 -8.56
CA ILE A 95 0.20 -0.83 -8.59
C ILE A 95 -0.91 0.06 -9.12
N ARG A 96 -1.50 -0.26 -10.27
CA ARG A 96 -2.62 0.52 -10.84
C ARG A 96 -3.80 0.64 -9.87
N ARG A 97 -4.20 -0.48 -9.25
CA ARG A 97 -5.27 -0.49 -8.25
C ARG A 97 -4.92 0.39 -7.06
N LEU A 98 -3.72 0.28 -6.51
CA LEU A 98 -3.28 1.10 -5.38
C LEU A 98 -3.22 2.59 -5.74
N LEU A 99 -2.66 2.95 -6.89
CA LEU A 99 -2.63 4.34 -7.36
C LEU A 99 -4.05 4.90 -7.46
N HIS A 100 -5.00 4.12 -8.00
CA HIS A 100 -6.40 4.50 -8.06
C HIS A 100 -7.05 4.61 -6.66
N THR A 101 -6.86 3.62 -5.79
CA THR A 101 -7.39 3.60 -4.41
C THR A 101 -6.99 4.84 -3.61
N TYR A 102 -5.77 5.33 -3.82
CA TYR A 102 -5.23 6.49 -3.10
C TYR A 102 -5.32 7.81 -3.88
N TYR A 103 -6.04 7.85 -5.01
CA TYR A 103 -6.14 9.04 -5.87
C TYR A 103 -4.76 9.64 -6.24
N LEU A 104 -3.77 8.76 -6.45
CA LEU A 104 -2.42 9.13 -6.86
C LEU A 104 -2.34 9.24 -8.39
N PRO A 105 -1.32 9.93 -8.95
CA PRO A 105 -1.13 10.00 -10.39
C PRO A 105 -1.02 8.60 -10.99
N THR A 106 -1.54 8.44 -12.20
CA THR A 106 -1.52 7.16 -12.89
C THR A 106 -0.08 6.68 -13.12
N ALA A 107 0.09 5.37 -13.33
CA ALA A 107 1.40 4.79 -13.61
C ALA A 107 2.10 5.47 -14.80
N TYR A 108 1.36 5.83 -15.85
CA TYR A 108 1.89 6.54 -17.02
C TYR A 108 2.36 7.95 -16.67
N GLN A 109 1.54 8.73 -15.97
CA GLN A 109 1.90 10.07 -15.52
C GLN A 109 3.15 10.06 -14.63
N LEU A 110 3.27 9.06 -13.75
CA LEU A 110 4.45 8.88 -12.92
C LEU A 110 5.69 8.51 -13.73
N SER A 111 5.56 7.71 -14.79
CA SER A 111 6.68 7.34 -15.65
C SER A 111 7.16 8.48 -16.55
N GLU A 112 6.25 9.33 -17.04
CA GLU A 112 6.59 10.48 -17.90
C GLU A 112 7.23 11.64 -17.13
N SER A 113 6.67 11.97 -15.96
CA SER A 113 7.13 13.09 -15.14
C SER A 113 7.16 12.69 -13.66
N PRO A 114 8.17 11.90 -13.25
CA PRO A 114 8.22 11.42 -11.89
C PRO A 114 8.56 12.58 -10.93
N PRO A 115 7.77 12.80 -9.86
CA PRO A 115 8.09 13.84 -8.88
C PRO A 115 9.38 13.52 -8.14
N GLY A 116 10.04 14.51 -7.52
CA GLY A 116 11.23 14.26 -6.70
C GLY A 116 10.94 13.38 -5.48
N LYS A 117 11.92 12.59 -5.02
CA LYS A 117 11.75 11.55 -3.97
C LYS A 117 11.09 12.05 -2.68
N LYS A 118 11.45 13.26 -2.23
CA LYS A 118 10.85 13.88 -1.04
C LYS A 118 9.37 14.20 -1.25
N VAL A 119 9.03 14.80 -2.39
CA VAL A 119 7.66 15.15 -2.79
C VAL A 119 6.80 13.90 -2.92
N TRP A 120 7.34 12.87 -3.59
CA TRP A 120 6.66 11.58 -3.71
C TRP A 120 6.32 10.98 -2.35
N LYS A 121 7.31 10.88 -1.44
CA LYS A 121 7.09 10.31 -0.10
C LYS A 121 6.05 11.10 0.69
N ALA A 122 6.09 12.43 0.64
CA ALA A 122 5.11 13.27 1.32
C ALA A 122 3.70 13.03 0.77
N LYS A 123 3.54 13.03 -0.56
CA LYS A 123 2.26 12.77 -1.23
C LYS A 123 1.71 11.38 -0.95
N LEU A 124 2.56 10.36 -1.05
CA LEU A 124 2.20 8.97 -0.78
C LEU A 124 1.78 8.78 0.68
N ASN A 125 2.55 9.31 1.62
CA ASN A 125 2.21 9.21 3.05
C ASN A 125 0.87 9.89 3.31
N SER A 126 0.71 11.15 2.89
CA SER A 126 -0.53 11.90 3.07
C SER A 126 -1.74 11.17 2.48
N ALA A 127 -1.65 10.63 1.26
CA ALA A 127 -2.76 9.94 0.62
C ALA A 127 -3.15 8.63 1.33
N VAL A 128 -2.16 7.81 1.72
CA VAL A 128 -2.43 6.57 2.44
C VAL A 128 -2.95 6.83 3.85
N ASP A 129 -2.41 7.83 4.54
CA ASP A 129 -2.81 8.19 5.90
C ASP A 129 -4.24 8.73 5.89
N GLN A 130 -4.57 9.66 4.99
CA GLN A 130 -5.94 10.18 4.84
C GLN A 130 -6.94 9.07 4.52
N HIS A 131 -6.61 8.18 3.59
CA HIS A 131 -7.47 7.05 3.26
C HIS A 131 -7.67 6.12 4.47
N THR A 132 -6.60 5.81 5.21
CA THR A 132 -6.68 4.94 6.39
C THR A 132 -7.53 5.57 7.49
N ILE A 133 -7.34 6.87 7.74
CA ILE A 133 -8.12 7.63 8.72
C ILE A 133 -9.60 7.64 8.31
N ALA A 134 -9.92 7.88 7.03
CA ALA A 134 -11.29 7.84 6.54
C ALA A 134 -11.94 6.46 6.79
N THR A 135 -11.24 5.38 6.47
CA THR A 135 -11.72 4.01 6.73
C THR A 135 -11.98 3.77 8.21
N TRP A 136 -11.10 4.25 9.10
CA TRP A 136 -11.32 4.13 10.55
C TRP A 136 -12.55 4.91 11.03
N HIS A 137 -12.79 6.10 10.50
CA HIS A 137 -13.99 6.87 10.84
C HIS A 137 -15.26 6.15 10.42
N GLU A 138 -15.28 5.56 9.22
CA GLU A 138 -16.40 4.74 8.74
C GLU A 138 -16.62 3.50 9.62
N GLU A 139 -15.55 2.83 10.04
CA GLU A 139 -15.63 1.66 10.94
C GLU A 139 -16.17 2.05 12.32
N ILE A 140 -15.76 3.19 12.86
CA ILE A 140 -16.29 3.69 14.14
C ILE A 140 -17.78 4.00 14.01
N GLN A 141 -18.19 4.70 12.95
CA GLN A 141 -19.59 5.04 12.72
C GLN A 141 -20.50 3.81 12.58
N LYS A 142 -20.04 2.76 11.90
CA LYS A 142 -20.80 1.50 11.75
C LYS A 142 -20.99 0.73 13.06
N ASN A 143 -20.15 0.98 14.06
CA ASN A 143 -20.16 0.27 15.34
C ASN A 143 -20.73 1.11 16.50
N LEU A 144 -21.24 2.32 16.20
CA LEU A 144 -22.03 3.08 17.17
C LEU A 144 -23.46 2.51 17.23
N PRO A 145 -24.01 2.26 18.43
CA PRO A 145 -25.35 1.73 18.62
C PRO A 145 -26.45 2.71 18.20
#